data_AF-A0A670KFT8-F1
#
_entry.id   AF-A0A670KFT8-F1
#
_cell.length_a   1.000
_cell.length_b   1.000
_cell.length_c   1.000
_cell.angle_alpha   90.00
_cell.angle_beta   90.00
_cell.angle_gamma   90.00
#
_symmetry.space_group_name_H-M   'P 1'
#
loop_
_entity.id
_entity.type
_entity.pdbx_description
1 polymer ?
#
loop_
_entity_poly.entity_id
_entity_poly.type
_entity_poly.pdbx_seq_one_letter_code
_entity_poly.pdbx_strand_id
1 'polypeptide(L)'
;MRPLAQQEVEARRRAPPGSGYGFISHGQRGRQTSEDGPTRPHPRFRGWSGGQRWVCTAFHESRFDTSAVGPPDSNGNRDYGIFQISSRWWCDNGHRPTANVCETSCNAFLNDDITDDIKCAKRIVLDHQGMGAWVAWKEHCKGKDLSEWTKDCNL
;
A
#
# COMPACT_ATOMS: atom_id res chain seq x y z
N MET A 1 -29.15 16.63 35.02
CA MET A 1 -29.14 16.61 33.54
C MET A 1 -27.68 16.60 33.10
N ARG A 2 -27.21 15.50 32.48
CA ARG A 2 -25.81 15.34 32.06
C ARG A 2 -25.64 15.82 30.61
N PRO A 3 -24.53 16.51 30.26
CA PRO A 3 -24.31 17.05 28.91
C PRO A 3 -24.16 15.94 27.85
N LEU A 4 -24.66 16.20 26.65
CA LEU A 4 -24.72 15.27 25.49
C LEU A 4 -23.36 14.65 25.10
N ALA A 5 -22.24 15.29 25.43
CA ALA A 5 -20.90 14.73 25.18
C ALA A 5 -20.53 13.53 26.07
N GLN A 6 -21.27 13.25 27.15
CA GLN A 6 -21.06 12.06 27.99
C GLN A 6 -21.87 10.84 27.55
N GLN A 7 -22.85 10.99 26.64
CA GLN A 7 -23.65 9.86 26.17
C GLN A 7 -22.98 9.05 25.05
N GLU A 8 -21.99 9.60 24.35
CA GLU A 8 -21.28 8.86 23.27
C GLU A 8 -20.12 7.99 23.77
N VAL A 9 -19.63 8.19 25.01
CA VAL A 9 -18.56 7.39 25.61
C VAL A 9 -19.08 6.09 26.26
N GLU A 10 -20.35 6.05 26.68
CA GLU A 10 -20.96 4.86 27.31
C GLU A 10 -21.50 3.82 26.30
N ALA A 11 -21.55 4.13 25.00
CA ALA A 11 -22.03 3.21 23.97
C ALA A 11 -20.99 2.18 23.48
N ARG A 12 -19.72 2.26 23.92
CA ARG A 12 -18.64 1.35 23.50
C ARG A 12 -18.35 0.20 24.48
N ARG A 13 -19.24 -0.10 25.45
CA ARG A 13 -19.03 -1.14 26.47
C ARG A 13 -20.14 -2.21 26.53
N ARG A 14 -20.57 -2.77 25.40
CA ARG A 14 -21.36 -4.02 25.37
C ARG A 14 -20.91 -4.96 24.26
N ALA A 15 -20.00 -5.86 24.58
CA ALA A 15 -19.85 -7.15 23.91
C ALA A 15 -19.98 -8.24 25.00
N PRO A 16 -20.88 -9.23 24.86
CA PRO A 16 -21.04 -10.28 25.87
C PRO A 16 -19.92 -11.33 25.80
N PRO A 17 -19.52 -11.92 26.94
CA PRO A 17 -18.54 -13.00 27.01
C PRO A 17 -19.13 -14.34 26.58
N GLY A 18 -18.29 -15.21 26.00
CA GLY A 18 -18.69 -16.51 25.46
C GLY A 18 -19.08 -17.56 26.51
N SER A 19 -19.70 -18.64 26.04
CA SER A 19 -19.79 -19.92 26.75
C SER A 19 -20.19 -21.04 25.76
N GLY A 20 -19.54 -22.20 25.85
CA GLY A 20 -19.99 -23.42 25.17
C GLY A 20 -18.90 -24.41 24.78
N TYR A 21 -18.25 -25.05 25.76
CA TYR A 21 -17.54 -26.32 25.56
C TYR A 21 -18.52 -27.42 25.11
N GLY A 22 -18.13 -28.27 24.16
CA GLY A 22 -18.86 -29.46 23.72
C GLY A 22 -17.90 -30.60 23.33
N PHE A 23 -18.13 -31.77 23.91
CA PHE A 23 -17.25 -32.94 24.00
C PHE A 23 -17.06 -33.77 22.72
N ILE A 24 -16.02 -34.61 22.80
CA ILE A 24 -15.47 -35.59 21.85
C ILE A 24 -16.49 -36.66 21.41
N SER A 25 -16.51 -36.96 20.10
CA SER A 25 -17.00 -38.21 19.54
C SER A 25 -15.94 -38.80 18.59
N HIS A 26 -15.37 -39.93 18.96
CA HIS A 26 -14.53 -40.77 18.10
C HIS A 26 -15.31 -41.28 16.88
N GLY A 27 -14.74 -41.20 15.68
CA GLY A 27 -15.37 -41.79 14.49
C GLY A 27 -14.58 -41.68 13.20
N GLN A 28 -13.73 -42.68 12.99
CA GLN A 28 -13.35 -43.30 11.71
C GLN A 28 -12.19 -42.70 10.87
N ARG A 29 -11.25 -43.63 10.64
CA ARG A 29 -10.07 -43.60 9.78
C ARG A 29 -10.41 -43.13 8.36
N GLY A 30 -9.87 -41.96 7.99
CA GLY A 30 -9.63 -41.57 6.61
C GLY A 30 -8.12 -41.48 6.38
N ARG A 31 -7.63 -42.22 5.39
CA ARG A 31 -6.24 -42.36 4.96
C ARG A 31 -5.64 -40.99 4.64
N GLN A 32 -4.74 -40.49 5.49
CA GLN A 32 -3.99 -39.27 5.23
C GLN A 32 -2.87 -39.61 4.25
N THR A 33 -3.08 -39.30 2.97
CA THR A 33 -1.98 -39.24 2.02
C THR A 33 -1.10 -38.07 2.45
N SER A 34 0.12 -38.41 2.83
CA SER A 34 1.24 -37.48 2.97
C SER A 34 1.44 -36.73 1.66
N GLU A 35 1.03 -35.47 1.62
CA GLU A 35 1.59 -34.51 0.69
C GLU A 35 2.17 -33.38 1.54
N ASP A 36 3.39 -33.62 2.01
CA ASP A 36 4.35 -32.57 2.33
C ASP A 36 4.65 -31.79 1.05
N GLY A 37 3.72 -30.89 0.68
CA GLY A 37 3.99 -29.88 -0.32
C GLY A 37 5.07 -28.94 0.21
N PRO A 38 6.08 -28.55 -0.59
CA PRO A 38 7.13 -27.67 -0.12
C PRO A 38 6.49 -26.37 0.38
N THR A 39 6.65 -26.11 1.68
CA THR A 39 6.33 -24.84 2.30
C THR A 39 6.97 -23.75 1.46
N ARG A 40 6.14 -23.00 0.72
CA ARG A 40 6.61 -21.88 -0.09
C ARG A 40 7.46 -21.02 0.82
N PRO A 41 8.74 -20.78 0.51
CA PRO A 41 9.55 -19.92 1.35
C PRO A 41 8.83 -18.58 1.47
N HIS A 42 8.53 -18.18 2.70
CA HIS A 42 8.04 -16.84 3.01
C HIS A 42 8.84 -15.85 2.17
N PRO A 43 8.17 -14.97 1.41
CA PRO A 43 8.86 -14.12 0.47
C PRO A 43 9.86 -13.26 1.24
N ARG A 44 11.16 -13.57 1.07
CA ARG A 44 12.28 -12.68 1.40
C ARG A 44 11.86 -11.28 0.96
N PHE A 45 11.92 -10.29 1.85
CA PHE A 45 11.54 -8.89 1.63
C PHE A 45 11.49 -8.49 0.13
N ARG A 46 10.30 -8.58 -0.47
CA ARG A 46 10.02 -8.27 -1.89
C ARG A 46 9.59 -6.82 -2.07
N GLY A 47 10.28 -5.88 -1.42
CA GLY A 47 9.99 -4.45 -1.61
C GLY A 47 10.56 -3.90 -2.91
N TRP A 48 11.69 -4.44 -3.36
CA TRP A 48 12.46 -3.85 -4.47
C TRP A 48 13.09 -4.86 -5.44
N SER A 49 12.86 -6.17 -5.27
CA SER A 49 13.42 -7.26 -6.09
C SER A 49 12.75 -7.39 -7.49
N GLY A 50 12.59 -6.24 -8.14
CA GLY A 50 11.99 -6.04 -9.45
C GLY A 50 12.08 -4.56 -9.81
N GLY A 51 13.29 -3.97 -9.77
CA GLY A 51 13.53 -2.55 -10.01
C GLY A 51 12.89 -2.05 -11.31
N GLN A 52 12.87 -2.87 -12.35
CA GLN A 52 12.18 -2.63 -13.62
C GLN A 52 10.71 -2.21 -13.46
N ARG A 53 10.01 -2.76 -12.45
CA ARG A 53 8.62 -2.40 -12.17
C ARG A 53 8.50 -0.96 -11.72
N TRP A 54 9.37 -0.56 -10.79
CA TRP A 54 9.42 0.79 -10.26
C TRP A 54 9.87 1.80 -11.31
N VAL A 55 10.85 1.43 -12.14
CA VAL A 55 11.32 2.27 -13.24
C VAL A 55 10.20 2.49 -14.27
N CYS A 56 9.50 1.44 -14.70
CA CYS A 56 8.36 1.57 -15.62
C CYS A 56 7.25 2.44 -15.02
N THR A 57 6.89 2.22 -13.75
CA THR A 57 5.86 3.03 -13.07
C THR A 57 6.27 4.49 -12.99
N ALA A 58 7.48 4.80 -12.51
CA ALA A 58 7.96 6.18 -12.40
C ALA A 58 7.93 6.90 -13.77
N PHE A 59 8.32 6.22 -14.85
CA PHE A 59 8.26 6.81 -16.18
C PHE A 59 6.82 7.13 -16.61
N HIS A 60 5.88 6.22 -16.38
CA HIS A 60 4.50 6.43 -16.82
C HIS A 60 3.68 7.35 -15.90
N GLU A 61 4.08 7.50 -14.64
CA GLU A 61 3.45 8.44 -13.70
C GLU A 61 3.98 9.86 -13.88
N SER A 62 5.30 10.06 -13.91
CA SER A 62 5.92 11.40 -13.86
C SER A 62 6.93 11.69 -14.96
N ARG A 63 7.23 10.72 -15.84
CA ARG A 63 8.38 10.80 -16.77
C ARG A 63 9.72 11.01 -16.05
N PHE A 64 9.83 10.46 -14.83
CA PHE A 64 10.97 10.62 -13.92
C PHE A 64 11.17 12.03 -13.36
N ASP A 65 10.17 12.90 -13.48
CA ASP A 65 10.21 14.24 -12.89
C ASP A 65 9.93 14.15 -11.38
N THR A 66 10.96 14.40 -10.58
CA THR A 66 10.90 14.43 -9.11
C THR A 66 10.11 15.62 -8.58
N SER A 67 9.89 16.66 -9.39
CA SER A 67 9.13 17.85 -9.03
C SER A 67 7.69 17.85 -9.56
N ALA A 68 7.25 16.74 -10.16
CA ALA A 68 5.94 16.65 -10.80
C ALA A 68 4.79 16.84 -9.79
N VAL A 69 3.84 17.70 -10.15
CA VAL A 69 2.58 17.88 -9.41
C VAL A 69 1.41 17.65 -10.35
N GLY A 70 0.60 16.65 -10.01
CA GLY A 70 -0.61 16.31 -10.74
C GLY A 70 -1.69 17.41 -10.68
N PRO A 71 -2.63 17.40 -11.64
CA PRO A 71 -3.77 18.29 -11.60
C PRO A 71 -4.61 18.05 -10.33
N PRO A 72 -5.26 19.09 -9.79
CA PRO A 72 -6.13 18.92 -8.63
C PRO A 72 -7.40 18.15 -8.99
N ASP A 73 -7.85 17.27 -8.08
CA ASP A 73 -9.20 16.73 -8.11
C ASP A 73 -10.24 17.78 -7.63
N SER A 74 -11.52 17.42 -7.68
CA SER A 74 -12.61 18.30 -7.24
C SER A 74 -12.57 18.68 -5.75
N ASN A 75 -11.79 17.97 -4.95
CA ASN A 75 -11.59 18.22 -3.52
C ASN A 75 -10.25 18.91 -3.22
N GLY A 76 -9.47 19.26 -4.26
CA GLY A 76 -8.15 19.89 -4.15
C GLY A 76 -7.03 18.93 -3.76
N ASN A 77 -7.26 17.60 -3.78
CA ASN A 77 -6.18 16.63 -3.67
C ASN A 77 -5.36 16.62 -4.96
N ARG A 78 -4.08 16.29 -4.84
CA ARG A 78 -3.15 16.17 -5.97
C ARG A 78 -2.23 14.97 -5.75
N ASP A 79 -1.51 14.62 -6.79
CA ASP A 79 -0.46 13.62 -6.77
C ASP A 79 0.92 14.28 -6.90
N TYR A 80 1.93 13.77 -6.19
CA TYR A 80 3.21 14.46 -5.99
C TYR A 80 4.41 13.55 -6.29
N GLY A 81 5.44 14.17 -6.85
CA GLY A 81 6.77 13.58 -6.99
C GLY A 81 6.85 12.50 -8.06
N ILE A 82 7.98 11.79 -8.03
CA ILE A 82 8.37 10.82 -9.06
C ILE A 82 7.37 9.65 -9.19
N PHE A 83 6.69 9.30 -8.10
CA PHE A 83 5.68 8.24 -8.06
C PHE A 83 4.24 8.76 -8.05
N GLN A 84 4.00 10.07 -8.22
CA GLN A 84 2.65 10.65 -8.17
C GLN A 84 1.86 10.17 -6.93
N ILE A 85 2.43 10.38 -5.74
CA ILE A 85 1.85 9.95 -4.46
C ILE A 85 0.70 10.88 -4.07
N SER A 86 -0.49 10.32 -3.87
CA SER A 86 -1.71 11.10 -3.64
C SER A 86 -1.85 11.69 -2.24
N SER A 87 -2.16 13.00 -2.15
CA SER A 87 -2.49 13.69 -0.89
C SER A 87 -3.81 13.23 -0.29
N ARG A 88 -4.65 12.54 -1.06
CA ARG A 88 -5.93 12.02 -0.59
C ARG A 88 -5.77 11.00 0.54
N TRP A 89 -4.64 10.27 0.56
CA TRP A 89 -4.42 9.15 1.49
C TRP A 89 -3.03 9.12 2.13
N TRP A 90 -1.99 9.50 1.38
CA TRP A 90 -0.62 9.12 1.71
C TRP A 90 0.19 10.24 2.35
N CYS A 91 0.01 11.47 1.91
CA CYS A 91 0.71 12.65 2.44
C CYS A 91 -0.27 13.79 2.71
N ASP A 92 0.18 14.80 3.46
CA ASP A 92 -0.60 16.00 3.77
C ASP A 92 -0.16 17.22 2.94
N ASN A 93 -1.10 17.83 2.22
CA ASN A 93 -0.89 19.07 1.44
C ASN A 93 -1.51 20.31 2.11
N GLY A 94 -2.07 20.18 3.30
CA GLY A 94 -2.68 21.27 4.07
C GLY A 94 -4.02 21.76 3.52
N HIS A 95 -4.59 21.15 2.48
CA HIS A 95 -5.85 21.61 1.89
C HIS A 95 -7.08 21.02 2.60
N ARG A 96 -7.03 19.74 2.96
CA ARG A 96 -8.11 18.99 3.63
C ARG A 96 -7.51 17.94 4.59
N PRO A 97 -8.25 17.50 5.61
CA PRO A 97 -7.83 16.37 6.44
C PRO A 97 -7.61 15.12 5.59
N THR A 98 -6.49 14.45 5.84
CA THR A 98 -6.06 13.23 5.16
C THR A 98 -5.65 12.18 6.19
N ALA A 99 -5.65 10.90 5.80
CA ALA A 99 -5.11 9.83 6.64
C ALA A 99 -3.60 9.96 6.85
N ASN A 100 -2.91 10.66 5.93
CA ASN A 100 -1.46 10.89 5.95
C ASN A 100 -0.67 9.64 6.37
N VAL A 101 -0.89 8.52 5.68
CA VAL A 101 -0.34 7.21 6.07
C VAL A 101 1.20 7.18 6.04
N CYS A 102 1.84 8.04 5.26
CA CYS A 102 3.30 8.19 5.22
C CYS A 102 3.83 9.23 6.22
N GLU A 103 2.95 9.85 7.02
CA GLU A 103 3.29 10.78 8.10
C GLU A 103 4.22 11.92 7.64
N THR A 104 3.97 12.47 6.46
CA THR A 104 4.82 13.50 5.85
C THR A 104 4.02 14.55 5.07
N SER A 105 4.64 15.71 4.83
CA SER A 105 4.09 16.70 3.91
C SER A 105 4.28 16.25 2.47
N CYS A 106 3.29 16.48 1.60
CA CYS A 106 3.42 16.19 0.18
C CYS A 106 4.54 16.97 -0.51
N ASN A 107 4.95 18.12 0.05
CA ASN A 107 6.09 18.89 -0.46
C ASN A 107 7.43 18.18 -0.26
N ALA A 108 7.50 17.20 0.65
CA ALA A 108 8.71 16.41 0.85
C ALA A 108 9.07 15.64 -0.43
N PHE A 109 8.07 15.19 -1.20
CA PHE A 109 8.26 14.46 -2.46
C PHE A 109 8.64 15.32 -3.68
N LEU A 110 8.88 16.62 -3.50
CA LEU A 110 9.17 17.57 -4.60
C LEU A 110 10.63 18.01 -4.62
N ASN A 111 11.55 17.06 -4.46
CA ASN A 111 12.98 17.31 -4.40
C ASN A 111 13.78 16.16 -5.05
N ASP A 112 15.06 16.39 -5.32
CA ASP A 112 15.90 15.41 -6.04
C ASP A 112 16.25 14.15 -5.22
N ASP A 113 16.24 14.25 -3.88
CA ASP A 113 16.37 13.10 -2.99
C ASP A 113 15.04 12.37 -2.85
N ILE A 114 14.91 11.28 -3.60
CA ILE A 114 13.72 10.41 -3.63
C ILE A 114 13.67 9.39 -2.46
N THR A 115 14.46 9.56 -1.41
CA THR A 115 14.52 8.58 -0.31
C THR A 115 13.19 8.46 0.42
N ASP A 116 12.51 9.58 0.66
CA ASP A 116 11.19 9.64 1.28
C ASP A 116 10.08 9.17 0.33
N ASP A 117 10.17 9.49 -0.97
CA ASP A 117 9.32 8.90 -2.02
C ASP A 117 9.38 7.36 -1.98
N ILE A 118 10.59 6.79 -2.00
CA ILE A 118 10.81 5.34 -1.95
C ILE A 118 10.25 4.75 -0.65
N LYS A 119 10.45 5.43 0.48
CA LYS A 119 9.94 4.98 1.79
C LYS A 119 8.41 4.93 1.78
N CYS A 120 7.75 5.95 1.24
CA CYS A 120 6.30 6.00 1.15
C CYS A 120 5.77 4.99 0.12
N ALA A 121 6.40 4.86 -1.05
CA ALA A 121 6.04 3.86 -2.06
C ALA A 121 6.12 2.42 -1.51
N LYS A 122 7.15 2.11 -0.71
CA LYS A 122 7.25 0.84 0.02
C LYS A 122 6.08 0.63 0.97
N ARG A 123 5.64 1.67 1.68
CA ARG A 123 4.47 1.61 2.55
C ARG A 123 3.18 1.36 1.78
N ILE A 124 3.02 1.96 0.60
CA ILE A 124 1.86 1.80 -0.28
C ILE A 124 1.75 0.36 -0.77
N VAL A 125 2.85 -0.26 -1.25
CA VAL A 125 2.80 -1.63 -1.78
C VAL A 125 2.59 -2.72 -0.73
N LEU A 126 2.70 -2.38 0.55
CA LEU A 126 2.30 -3.28 1.65
C LEU A 126 0.79 -3.31 1.85
N ASP A 127 0.05 -2.36 1.30
CA ASP A 127 -1.41 -2.40 1.29
C ASP A 127 -1.93 -3.48 0.31
N HIS A 128 -3.19 -3.86 0.47
CA HIS A 128 -3.85 -4.96 -0.25
C HIS A 128 -3.74 -4.89 -1.79
N GLN A 129 -3.53 -3.69 -2.35
CA GLN A 129 -3.42 -3.48 -3.80
C GLN A 129 -1.99 -3.73 -4.34
N GLY A 130 -0.97 -3.72 -3.49
CA GLY A 130 0.43 -3.75 -3.94
C GLY A 130 0.75 -2.64 -4.94
N MET A 131 1.47 -2.97 -6.02
CA MET A 131 1.72 -2.06 -7.14
C MET A 131 0.43 -1.62 -7.88
N GLY A 132 -0.70 -2.30 -7.65
CA GLY A 132 -2.00 -1.98 -8.25
C GLY A 132 -2.60 -0.65 -7.78
N ALA A 133 -2.02 -0.01 -6.76
CA ALA A 133 -2.35 1.34 -6.33
C ALA A 133 -2.12 2.38 -7.46
N TRP A 134 -1.11 2.15 -8.30
CA TRP A 134 -0.81 3.00 -9.45
C TRP A 134 -1.60 2.57 -10.69
N VAL A 135 -2.35 3.50 -11.27
CA VAL A 135 -3.08 3.26 -12.53
C VAL A 135 -2.09 3.05 -13.66
N ALA A 136 -1.03 3.86 -13.74
CA ALA A 136 -0.02 3.74 -14.79
C ALA A 136 0.67 2.36 -14.75
N TRP A 137 0.94 1.81 -13.57
CA TRP A 137 1.44 0.44 -13.43
C TRP A 137 0.49 -0.58 -14.07
N LYS A 138 -0.81 -0.50 -13.77
CA LYS A 138 -1.81 -1.46 -14.27
C LYS A 138 -1.93 -1.41 -15.80
N GLU A 139 -1.90 -0.22 -16.38
CA GLU A 139 -2.13 -0.01 -17.81
C GLU A 139 -0.88 -0.22 -18.66
N HIS A 140 0.28 0.16 -18.14
CA HIS A 140 1.49 0.24 -18.96
C HIS A 140 2.56 -0.79 -18.61
N CYS A 141 2.55 -1.35 -17.41
CA CYS A 141 3.68 -2.17 -16.93
C CYS A 141 3.28 -3.59 -16.53
N LYS A 142 2.11 -3.77 -15.90
CA LYS A 142 1.68 -5.06 -15.36
C LYS A 142 1.51 -6.10 -16.47
N GLY A 143 2.19 -7.23 -16.32
CA GLY A 143 2.07 -8.37 -17.25
C GLY A 143 2.88 -8.23 -18.54
N LYS A 144 3.69 -7.17 -18.68
CA LYS A 144 4.61 -7.00 -19.80
C LYS A 144 6.01 -7.49 -19.45
N ASP A 145 6.82 -7.73 -20.49
CA ASP A 145 8.26 -7.84 -20.33
C ASP A 145 8.82 -6.45 -20.04
N LEU A 146 9.51 -6.31 -18.90
CA LEU A 146 10.09 -5.06 -18.43
C LEU A 146 11.62 -5.06 -18.50
N SER A 147 12.22 -6.06 -19.15
CA SER A 147 13.66 -6.17 -19.32
C SER A 147 14.27 -4.92 -19.98
N GLU A 148 13.52 -4.27 -20.87
CA GLU A 148 13.94 -3.05 -21.56
C GLU A 148 14.28 -1.89 -20.60
N TRP A 149 13.62 -1.80 -19.45
CA TRP A 149 13.78 -0.71 -18.49
C TRP A 149 15.13 -0.71 -17.78
N THR A 150 15.86 -1.82 -17.84
CA THR A 150 17.17 -1.96 -17.21
C THR A 150 18.21 -2.60 -18.12
N LYS A 151 17.94 -2.69 -19.44
CA LYS A 151 18.80 -3.42 -20.37
C LYS A 151 20.22 -2.86 -20.46
N ASP A 152 20.36 -1.55 -20.25
CA ASP A 152 21.63 -0.81 -20.33
C ASP A 152 22.13 -0.36 -18.94
N CYS A 153 21.55 -0.91 -17.87
CA CYS A 153 21.98 -0.61 -16.50
C CYS A 153 22.99 -1.66 -16.01
N ASN A 154 24.08 -1.21 -15.37
CA ASN A 154 24.98 -2.09 -14.64
C ASN A 154 24.46 -2.24 -13.19
N LEU A 155 23.71 -3.31 -12.93
CA LEU A 155 22.97 -3.55 -11.68
C LEU A 155 23.65 -4.58 -10.76
#